data_AF-A0A969AHD1-F1
#
_entry.id   AF-A0A969AHD1-F1
#
_cell.length_a   1.000
_cell.length_b   1.000
_cell.length_c   1.000
_cell.angle_alpha   90.00
_cell.angle_beta   90.00
_cell.angle_gamma   90.00
#
_symmetry.space_group_name_H-M   'P 1'
#
loop_
_entity.id
_entity.type
_entity.pdbx_description
1 polymer ?
#
loop_
_entity_poly.entity_id
_entity_poly.type
_entity_poly.pdbx_seq_one_letter_code
_entity_poly.pdbx_strand_id
1 'polypeptide(L)'
;MATTPLKRTTTARSVLMAGLGLTLVGLSVGLPSDAQSGRDRWLEVSRLSGSVTYRGASVRSAQPGDRLSQPGHGIETSSRASTVLEIDTGIGTISVAENTHFSVQRLDTLADGSEITILSVTQGQARIQTRPFTNINSRLELHTPSGVASVRGTEFGVNVAADGKSTIGTLQGAVEVSAQDVSVQVGAGFASVLVPGQPPTPPIPLDQELLLELVDFHRRDRTLYIQGRINPTNVLLLEGEAIEIGRSGWFSTVRLLPHGHRTVTFTVRNPLGEVRDYSVPVWQADIDRD
;
A
#
# COMPACT_ATOMS: atom_id res chain seq x y z
N MET A 1 -29.42 22.68 86.79
CA MET A 1 -30.73 22.42 87.44
C MET A 1 -31.78 22.43 86.36
N ALA A 2 -32.62 21.39 86.37
CA ALA A 2 -33.66 21.07 85.39
C ALA A 2 -34.67 22.23 85.22
N THR A 3 -35.45 22.39 84.15
CA THR A 3 -36.34 21.44 83.46
C THR A 3 -36.86 22.11 82.19
N THR A 4 -37.03 21.34 81.12
CA THR A 4 -37.94 21.63 79.99
C THR A 4 -39.37 21.90 80.50
N PRO A 5 -40.18 22.68 79.76
CA PRO A 5 -41.41 22.06 79.27
C PRO A 5 -41.76 22.38 77.82
N LEU A 6 -42.59 21.49 77.30
CA LEU A 6 -43.02 21.30 75.92
C LEU A 6 -44.37 22.01 75.65
N LYS A 7 -44.67 22.14 74.35
CA LYS A 7 -45.98 22.36 73.67
C LYS A 7 -46.32 23.82 73.33
N ARG A 8 -46.58 24.10 72.05
CA ARG A 8 -47.86 23.85 71.35
C ARG A 8 -47.76 24.20 69.86
N THR A 9 -48.40 23.35 69.07
CA THR A 9 -48.92 23.55 67.70
C THR A 9 -49.58 24.92 67.49
N THR A 10 -49.50 25.49 66.27
CA THR A 10 -50.63 26.01 65.46
C THR A 10 -50.16 26.43 64.06
N THR A 11 -51.09 26.31 63.14
CA THR A 11 -51.18 26.37 61.67
C THR A 11 -50.68 27.60 60.90
N ALA A 12 -50.19 27.31 59.68
CA ALA A 12 -50.46 27.92 58.37
C ALA A 12 -50.72 29.44 58.25
N ARG A 13 -49.93 30.11 57.39
CA ARG A 13 -50.41 30.62 56.08
C ARG A 13 -49.28 31.29 55.30
N SER A 14 -49.24 30.94 54.03
CA SER A 14 -48.41 31.46 52.95
C SER A 14 -48.65 32.94 52.68
N VAL A 15 -47.58 33.71 52.44
CA VAL A 15 -47.61 34.90 51.59
C VAL A 15 -46.38 34.86 50.68
N LEU A 16 -46.68 34.77 49.39
CA LEU A 16 -45.79 34.95 48.25
C LEU A 16 -45.30 36.41 48.21
N MET A 17 -44.01 36.65 48.01
CA MET A 17 -43.53 37.87 47.37
C MET A 17 -42.24 37.59 46.61
N ALA A 18 -42.28 37.99 45.35
CA ALA A 18 -41.38 37.60 44.28
C ALA A 18 -40.02 38.28 44.38
N GLY A 19 -38.95 37.50 44.20
CA GLY A 19 -37.61 37.97 43.91
C GLY A 19 -37.15 37.40 42.57
N LEU A 20 -37.27 38.22 41.52
CA LEU A 20 -36.80 37.94 40.16
C LEU A 20 -35.32 38.41 40.07
N GLY A 21 -34.39 37.57 39.60
CA GLY A 21 -32.98 37.96 39.49
C GLY A 21 -32.06 36.97 38.77
N LEU A 22 -32.25 36.87 37.45
CA LEU A 22 -31.33 36.40 36.39
C LEU A 22 -30.48 35.13 36.63
N THR A 23 -30.96 34.00 36.12
CA THR A 23 -30.09 32.92 35.63
C THR A 23 -29.70 33.20 34.18
N LEU A 24 -28.41 33.41 33.92
CA LEU A 24 -27.88 33.36 32.55
C LEU A 24 -27.98 31.91 32.04
N VAL A 25 -28.99 31.63 31.22
CA VAL A 25 -29.00 30.44 30.37
C VAL A 25 -28.11 30.74 29.18
N GLY A 26 -26.88 30.23 29.20
CA GLY A 26 -26.01 30.25 28.04
C GLY A 26 -26.61 29.38 26.95
N LEU A 27 -27.23 30.02 25.95
CA LEU A 27 -27.64 29.35 24.71
C LEU A 27 -26.36 29.12 23.89
N SER A 28 -25.76 27.93 24.02
CA SER A 28 -24.75 27.47 23.07
C SER A 28 -25.44 27.20 21.74
N VAL A 29 -25.50 28.23 20.89
CA VAL A 29 -25.82 28.07 19.48
C VAL A 29 -24.69 27.24 18.88
N GLY A 30 -24.94 25.95 18.68
CA GLY A 30 -24.07 25.12 17.87
C GLY A 30 -24.01 25.75 16.48
N LEU A 31 -22.83 26.21 16.07
CA LEU A 31 -22.59 26.50 14.67
C LEU A 31 -22.94 25.23 13.89
N PRO A 32 -23.70 25.31 12.78
CA PRO A 32 -23.80 24.17 11.89
C PRO A 32 -22.37 23.85 11.47
N SER A 33 -21.86 22.69 11.90
CA SER A 33 -20.73 22.08 11.24
C SER A 33 -21.10 22.03 9.78
N ASP A 34 -20.37 22.75 8.92
CA ASP A 34 -20.50 22.59 7.48
C ASP A 34 -20.37 21.09 7.21
N ALA A 35 -21.52 20.47 6.94
CA ALA A 35 -21.60 19.10 6.53
C ALA A 35 -20.95 19.09 5.15
N GLN A 36 -19.65 18.84 5.14
CA GLN A 36 -18.88 18.59 3.96
C GLN A 36 -19.39 17.27 3.40
N SER A 37 -20.49 17.38 2.65
CA SER A 37 -21.12 16.30 1.93
C SER A 37 -20.25 16.00 0.70
N GLY A 38 -18.98 15.69 0.94
CA GLY A 38 -18.19 14.94 -0.02
C GLY A 38 -18.87 13.59 -0.16
N ARG A 39 -19.05 13.10 -1.40
CA ARG A 39 -19.37 11.69 -1.58
C ARG A 39 -18.34 10.88 -0.81
N ASP A 40 -18.79 10.00 0.08
CA ASP A 40 -17.90 9.03 0.72
C ASP A 40 -17.19 8.27 -0.40
N ARG A 41 -15.87 8.34 -0.42
CA ARG A 41 -15.01 7.62 -1.36
C ARG A 41 -14.36 6.47 -0.63
N TRP A 42 -14.18 5.34 -1.31
CA TRP A 42 -13.57 4.17 -0.70
C TRP A 42 -12.92 3.26 -1.73
N LEU A 43 -11.97 2.47 -1.24
CA LEU A 43 -11.53 1.25 -1.90
C LEU A 43 -12.28 0.07 -1.30
N GLU A 44 -12.85 -0.79 -2.13
CA GLU A 44 -13.56 -1.98 -1.68
C GLU A 44 -12.76 -3.25 -1.97
N VAL A 45 -12.60 -4.12 -0.99
CA VAL A 45 -12.03 -5.45 -1.19
C VAL A 45 -13.01 -6.27 -2.01
N SER A 46 -12.73 -6.50 -3.30
CA SER A 46 -13.63 -7.28 -4.16
C SER A 46 -13.33 -8.77 -4.09
N ARG A 47 -12.05 -9.13 -4.09
CA ARG A 47 -11.58 -10.52 -4.05
C ARG A 47 -10.31 -10.63 -3.24
N LEU A 48 -10.11 -11.78 -2.61
CA LEU A 48 -8.88 -12.10 -1.89
C LEU A 48 -8.57 -13.59 -1.99
N SER A 49 -7.30 -13.92 -1.81
CA SER A 49 -6.78 -15.28 -1.70
C SER A 49 -5.68 -15.31 -0.65
N GLY A 50 -5.61 -16.40 0.12
CA GLY A 50 -4.64 -16.54 1.21
C GLY A 50 -4.92 -15.64 2.42
N SER A 51 -3.87 -15.38 3.19
CA SER A 51 -3.93 -14.56 4.41
C SER A 51 -3.77 -13.07 4.09
N VAL A 52 -4.88 -12.33 4.16
CA VAL A 52 -4.94 -10.89 3.93
C VAL A 52 -5.43 -10.20 5.20
N THR A 53 -4.64 -9.28 5.73
CA THR A 53 -4.99 -8.49 6.91
C THR A 53 -5.55 -7.15 6.48
N TYR A 54 -6.74 -6.83 6.96
CA TYR A 54 -7.35 -5.52 6.88
C TYR A 54 -6.93 -4.69 8.10
N ARG A 55 -6.45 -3.47 7.84
CA ARG A 55 -6.18 -2.46 8.85
C ARG A 55 -7.16 -1.31 8.68
N GLY A 56 -8.14 -1.19 9.57
CA GLY A 56 -9.01 -0.01 9.64
C GLY A 56 -9.16 0.45 11.07
N ALA A 57 -10.41 0.69 11.51
CA ALA A 57 -10.72 0.94 12.93
C ALA A 57 -10.24 -0.20 13.86
N SER A 58 -10.17 -1.43 13.33
CA SER A 58 -9.51 -2.57 13.97
C SER A 58 -8.67 -3.32 12.95
N VAL A 59 -7.67 -4.06 13.45
CA VAL A 59 -6.85 -4.98 12.65
C VAL A 59 -7.46 -6.37 12.71
N ARG A 60 -7.80 -6.94 11.55
CA ARG A 60 -8.42 -8.27 11.44
C ARG A 60 -8.15 -8.89 10.08
N SER A 61 -8.55 -10.14 9.88
CA SER A 61 -8.61 -10.72 8.53
C SER A 61 -9.53 -9.88 7.63
N ALA A 62 -9.08 -9.63 6.41
CA ALA A 62 -9.86 -8.98 5.38
C ALA A 62 -10.98 -9.91 4.88
N GLN A 63 -12.07 -9.31 4.42
CA GLN A 63 -13.24 -9.97 3.86
C GLN A 63 -13.70 -9.20 2.61
N PRO A 64 -14.27 -9.87 1.60
CA PRO A 64 -14.93 -9.18 0.50
C PRO A 64 -16.00 -8.20 1.03
N GLY A 65 -16.03 -6.99 0.47
CA GLY A 65 -16.88 -5.88 0.91
C GLY A 65 -16.27 -4.96 1.96
N ASP A 66 -15.07 -5.28 2.48
CA ASP A 66 -14.33 -4.36 3.36
C ASP A 66 -13.98 -3.06 2.65
N ARG A 67 -14.14 -1.92 3.34
CA ARG A 67 -13.96 -0.58 2.77
C ARG A 67 -12.81 0.19 3.42
N LEU A 68 -11.84 0.59 2.62
CA LEU A 68 -10.76 1.50 2.99
C LEU A 68 -11.16 2.93 2.59
N SER A 69 -11.66 3.72 3.54
CA SER A 69 -12.14 5.09 3.28
C SER A 69 -11.36 6.18 4.01
N GLN A 70 -10.64 5.83 5.09
CA GLN A 70 -9.94 6.81 5.92
C GLN A 70 -8.42 6.72 5.75
N PRO A 71 -7.69 7.83 5.94
CA PRO A 71 -6.23 7.81 6.01
C PRO A 71 -5.72 6.77 7.01
N GLY A 72 -4.73 5.98 6.62
CA GLY A 72 -4.17 4.89 7.41
C GLY A 72 -4.94 3.57 7.30
N HIS A 73 -6.13 3.53 6.70
CA HIS A 73 -6.74 2.27 6.34
C HIS A 73 -5.88 1.56 5.30
N GLY A 74 -5.67 0.25 5.44
CA GLY A 74 -4.81 -0.50 4.54
C GLY A 74 -5.04 -2.00 4.50
N ILE A 75 -4.25 -2.64 3.66
CA ILE A 75 -4.19 -4.09 3.47
C ILE A 75 -2.74 -4.54 3.60
N GLU A 76 -2.53 -5.65 4.30
CA GLU A 76 -1.28 -6.40 4.30
C GLU A 76 -1.51 -7.82 3.80
N THR A 77 -0.79 -8.22 2.76
CA THR A 77 -0.85 -9.57 2.21
C THR A 77 0.36 -10.38 2.70
N SER A 78 0.12 -11.59 3.19
CA SER A 78 1.20 -12.53 3.51
C SER A 78 1.76 -13.21 2.25
N SER A 79 2.76 -14.08 2.41
CA SER A 79 3.24 -14.96 1.33
C SER A 79 2.09 -15.78 0.75
N ARG A 80 2.05 -15.91 -0.58
CA ARG A 80 1.01 -16.57 -1.37
C ARG A 80 -0.40 -16.00 -1.19
N ALA A 81 -0.52 -14.80 -0.62
CA ALA A 81 -1.78 -14.09 -0.51
C ALA A 81 -1.89 -12.99 -1.56
N SER A 82 -3.12 -12.62 -1.94
CA SER A 82 -3.36 -11.51 -2.86
C SER A 82 -4.75 -10.94 -2.64
N THR A 83 -4.97 -9.70 -3.08
CA THR A 83 -6.31 -9.11 -3.09
C THR A 83 -6.49 -8.19 -4.28
N VAL A 84 -7.75 -8.02 -4.71
CA VAL A 84 -8.16 -6.99 -5.67
C VAL A 84 -9.04 -6.00 -4.93
N LEU A 85 -8.68 -4.72 -5.06
CA LEU A 85 -9.46 -3.60 -4.56
C LEU A 85 -10.12 -2.87 -5.74
N GLU A 86 -11.35 -2.41 -5.56
CA GLU A 86 -12.05 -1.54 -6.51
C GLU A 86 -12.05 -0.10 -6.01
N ILE A 87 -11.76 0.84 -6.89
CA ILE A 87 -11.76 2.29 -6.60
C ILE A 87 -13.16 2.84 -6.93
N ASP A 88 -13.85 3.39 -5.93
CA ASP A 88 -15.11 4.14 -6.06
C ASP A 88 -16.16 3.50 -6.98
N THR A 89 -16.35 2.17 -6.89
CA THR A 89 -17.26 1.38 -7.74
C THR A 89 -17.09 1.68 -9.24
N GLY A 90 -16.01 1.16 -9.83
CA GLY A 90 -15.82 1.14 -11.29
C GLY A 90 -14.94 2.25 -11.89
N ILE A 91 -14.23 3.05 -11.08
CA ILE A 91 -13.19 3.97 -11.59
C ILE A 91 -11.94 3.20 -12.00
N GLY A 92 -11.57 2.17 -11.22
CA GLY A 92 -10.39 1.38 -11.46
C GLY A 92 -10.26 0.22 -10.48
N THR A 93 -9.21 -0.56 -10.68
CA THR A 93 -8.87 -1.70 -9.84
C THR A 93 -7.42 -1.63 -9.39
N ILE A 94 -7.15 -2.20 -8.23
CA ILE A 94 -5.81 -2.33 -7.67
C ILE A 94 -5.61 -3.80 -7.32
N SER A 95 -4.73 -4.47 -8.04
CA SER A 95 -4.30 -5.82 -7.70
C SER A 95 -3.10 -5.72 -6.77
N VAL A 96 -3.25 -6.18 -5.54
CA VAL A 96 -2.21 -6.21 -4.50
C VAL A 96 -1.65 -7.62 -4.44
N ALA A 97 -0.35 -7.77 -4.73
CA ALA A 97 0.33 -9.05 -4.73
C ALA A 97 0.65 -9.52 -3.30
N GLU A 98 1.33 -10.66 -3.16
CA GLU A 98 1.81 -11.17 -1.87
C GLU A 98 2.86 -10.25 -1.24
N ASN A 99 3.08 -10.39 0.07
CA ASN A 99 4.10 -9.67 0.84
C ASN A 99 4.04 -8.15 0.62
N THR A 100 2.82 -7.60 0.57
CA THR A 100 2.59 -6.20 0.19
C THR A 100 1.90 -5.44 1.31
N HIS A 101 2.41 -4.23 1.57
CA HIS A 101 1.81 -3.26 2.49
C HIS A 101 1.24 -2.10 1.68
N PHE A 102 -0.08 -2.01 1.66
CA PHE A 102 -0.84 -1.02 0.91
C PHE A 102 -1.71 -0.20 1.86
N SER A 103 -1.78 1.12 1.69
CA SER A 103 -2.67 1.96 2.49
C SER A 103 -3.22 3.17 1.72
N VAL A 104 -4.34 3.68 2.25
CA VAL A 104 -4.96 4.93 1.83
C VAL A 104 -4.31 6.07 2.59
N GLN A 105 -3.87 7.10 1.87
CA GLN A 105 -3.43 8.37 2.47
C GLN A 105 -4.53 9.42 2.39
N ARG A 106 -5.27 9.46 1.27
CA ARG A 106 -6.33 10.44 1.04
C ARG A 106 -7.33 9.97 -0.02
N LEU A 107 -8.62 10.19 0.22
CA LEU A 107 -9.72 9.95 -0.71
C LEU A 107 -10.76 11.05 -0.57
N ASP A 108 -10.64 12.10 -1.38
CA ASP A 108 -11.53 13.27 -1.27
C ASP A 108 -12.30 13.50 -2.56
N THR A 109 -13.51 14.03 -2.43
CA THR A 109 -14.24 14.74 -3.49
C THR A 109 -14.24 16.22 -3.15
N LEU A 110 -13.70 17.06 -4.02
CA LEU A 110 -13.71 18.51 -3.85
C LEU A 110 -15.05 19.12 -4.28
N ALA A 111 -15.27 20.39 -3.92
CA ALA A 111 -16.52 21.11 -4.22
C ALA A 111 -16.79 21.25 -5.73
N ASP A 112 -15.74 21.27 -6.56
CA ASP A 112 -15.84 21.28 -8.03
C ASP A 112 -16.09 19.89 -8.64
N GLY A 113 -16.30 18.87 -7.80
CA GLY A 113 -16.51 17.49 -8.18
C GLY A 113 -15.23 16.77 -8.64
N SER A 114 -14.05 17.37 -8.44
CA SER A 114 -12.79 16.67 -8.70
C SER A 114 -12.44 15.71 -7.58
N GLU A 115 -11.71 14.66 -7.95
CA GLU A 115 -11.40 13.53 -7.08
C GLU A 115 -9.89 13.49 -6.82
N ILE A 116 -9.50 13.51 -5.54
CA ILE A 116 -8.11 13.34 -5.12
C ILE A 116 -7.94 11.95 -4.51
N THR A 117 -7.15 11.10 -5.15
CA THR A 117 -6.79 9.76 -4.66
C THR A 117 -5.30 9.74 -4.36
N ILE A 118 -4.93 9.53 -3.10
CA ILE A 118 -3.52 9.34 -2.71
C ILE A 118 -3.42 8.02 -1.97
N LEU A 119 -2.64 7.11 -2.55
CA LEU A 119 -2.41 5.76 -2.07
C LEU A 119 -0.94 5.58 -1.73
N SER A 120 -0.62 4.58 -0.94
CA SER A 120 0.76 4.27 -0.55
C SER A 120 1.04 2.79 -0.68
N VAL A 121 2.19 2.45 -1.26
CA VAL A 121 2.79 1.10 -1.20
C VAL A 121 4.17 1.26 -0.60
N THR A 122 4.36 0.68 0.60
CA THR A 122 5.63 0.81 1.32
C THR A 122 6.54 -0.40 1.14
N GLN A 123 5.97 -1.53 0.72
CA GLN A 123 6.67 -2.78 0.43
C GLN A 123 5.79 -3.67 -0.45
N GLY A 124 6.40 -4.49 -1.30
CA GLY A 124 5.71 -5.48 -2.13
C GLY A 124 5.31 -4.93 -3.48
N GLN A 125 4.21 -5.42 -4.05
CA GLN A 125 3.80 -5.09 -5.41
C GLN A 125 2.31 -4.79 -5.52
N ALA A 126 1.99 -3.77 -6.32
CA ALA A 126 0.63 -3.47 -6.72
C ALA A 126 0.56 -3.13 -8.21
N ARG A 127 -0.52 -3.55 -8.88
CA ARG A 127 -0.88 -3.14 -10.24
C ARG A 127 -2.17 -2.33 -10.19
N ILE A 128 -2.13 -1.13 -10.74
CA ILE A 128 -3.25 -0.18 -10.72
C ILE A 128 -3.72 0.02 -12.15
N GLN A 129 -5.01 -0.16 -12.39
CA GLN A 129 -5.66 0.11 -13.64
C GLN A 129 -6.78 1.13 -13.41
N THR A 130 -6.71 2.27 -14.09
CA THR A 130 -7.72 3.32 -13.98
C THR A 130 -8.16 3.78 -15.35
N ARG A 131 -9.44 4.11 -15.48
CA ARG A 131 -9.94 4.84 -16.65
C ARG A 131 -9.47 6.31 -16.61
N PRO A 132 -9.38 7.00 -17.76
CA PRO A 132 -9.16 8.44 -17.78
C PRO A 132 -10.19 9.20 -16.93
N PHE A 133 -9.72 10.15 -16.12
CA PHE A 133 -10.61 10.97 -15.30
C PHE A 133 -11.43 11.92 -16.16
N THR A 134 -12.72 12.02 -15.84
CA THR A 134 -13.66 12.91 -16.51
C THR A 134 -13.44 14.37 -16.11
N ASN A 135 -13.09 14.64 -14.85
CA ASN A 135 -12.73 15.98 -14.37
C ASN A 135 -11.22 16.22 -14.59
N ILE A 136 -10.85 17.40 -15.10
CA ILE A 136 -9.45 17.76 -15.34
C ILE A 136 -8.64 17.92 -14.06
N ASN A 137 -9.28 18.35 -12.97
CA ASN A 137 -8.65 18.56 -11.68
C ASN A 137 -8.52 17.27 -10.85
N SER A 138 -9.12 16.16 -11.28
CA SER A 138 -8.95 14.87 -10.61
C SER A 138 -7.53 14.34 -10.79
N ARG A 139 -6.99 13.72 -9.74
CA ARG A 139 -5.65 13.12 -9.74
C ARG A 139 -5.59 11.86 -8.90
N LEU A 140 -4.74 10.93 -9.34
CA LEU A 140 -4.33 9.78 -8.57
C LEU A 140 -2.81 9.81 -8.40
N GLU A 141 -2.38 9.68 -7.17
CA GLU A 141 -0.98 9.57 -6.79
C GLU A 141 -0.76 8.26 -6.02
N LEU A 142 0.32 7.56 -6.36
CA LEU A 142 0.81 6.41 -5.62
C LEU A 142 2.17 6.76 -5.01
N HIS A 143 2.21 6.77 -3.68
CA HIS A 143 3.38 7.12 -2.91
C HIS A 143 4.17 5.86 -2.56
N THR A 144 5.48 5.97 -2.67
CA THR A 144 6.44 4.94 -2.25
C THR A 144 7.50 5.60 -1.38
N PRO A 145 8.31 4.83 -0.62
CA PRO A 145 9.42 5.40 0.13
C PRO A 145 10.44 6.16 -0.73
N SER A 146 10.51 5.83 -2.03
CA SER A 146 11.47 6.43 -2.96
C SER A 146 10.92 7.59 -3.80
N GLY A 147 9.61 7.84 -3.78
CA GLY A 147 9.00 8.91 -4.59
C GLY A 147 7.53 8.69 -4.91
N VAL A 148 7.02 9.49 -5.83
CA VAL A 148 5.59 9.57 -6.17
C VAL A 148 5.35 9.20 -7.63
N ALA A 149 4.32 8.40 -7.87
CA ALA A 149 3.78 8.11 -9.20
C ALA A 149 2.46 8.87 -9.38
N SER A 150 2.43 9.86 -10.25
CA SER A 150 1.24 10.63 -10.59
C SER A 150 0.67 10.13 -11.92
N VAL A 151 -0.63 9.84 -11.95
CA VAL A 151 -1.25 9.23 -13.13
C VAL A 151 -2.60 9.82 -13.50
N ARG A 152 -2.93 9.65 -14.78
CA ARG A 152 -4.24 9.99 -15.33
C ARG A 152 -4.65 8.93 -16.35
N GLY A 153 -5.57 8.04 -15.97
CA GLY A 153 -6.10 7.02 -16.88
C GLY A 153 -5.05 6.06 -17.42
N THR A 154 -4.34 5.40 -16.50
CA THR A 154 -3.22 4.53 -16.81
C THR A 154 -3.42 3.13 -16.29
N GLU A 155 -2.72 2.19 -16.92
CA GLU A 155 -2.43 0.89 -16.34
C GLU A 155 -0.93 0.79 -16.08
N PHE A 156 -0.56 0.63 -14.82
CA PHE A 156 0.83 0.59 -14.40
C PHE A 156 1.00 -0.32 -13.18
N GLY A 157 2.23 -0.72 -12.94
CA GLY A 157 2.62 -1.54 -11.81
C GLY A 157 3.74 -0.90 -11.03
N VAL A 158 3.74 -1.12 -9.73
CA VAL A 158 4.80 -0.72 -8.80
C VAL A 158 5.34 -1.95 -8.09
N ASN A 159 6.64 -1.96 -7.87
CA ASN A 159 7.30 -2.90 -6.98
C ASN A 159 8.18 -2.13 -6.01
N VAL A 160 8.12 -2.45 -4.73
CA VAL A 160 8.84 -1.76 -3.65
C VAL A 160 9.59 -2.82 -2.83
N ALA A 161 10.92 -2.78 -2.93
CA ALA A 161 11.79 -3.65 -2.15
C ALA A 161 11.86 -3.19 -0.68
N ALA A 162 12.40 -4.05 0.20
CA ALA A 162 12.47 -3.79 1.63
C ALA A 162 13.36 -2.58 1.99
N ASP A 163 14.34 -2.26 1.15
CA ASP A 163 15.20 -1.06 1.26
C ASP A 163 14.51 0.23 0.75
N GLY A 164 13.25 0.12 0.31
CA GLY A 164 12.46 1.21 -0.24
C GLY A 164 12.68 1.45 -1.73
N LYS A 165 13.66 0.80 -2.38
CA LYS A 165 13.87 0.89 -3.83
C LYS A 165 12.58 0.51 -4.55
N SER A 166 12.13 1.40 -5.43
CA SER A 166 10.87 1.23 -6.14
C SER A 166 11.09 1.15 -7.64
N THR A 167 10.33 0.32 -8.33
CA THR A 167 10.26 0.33 -9.79
C THR A 167 8.84 0.55 -10.22
N ILE A 168 8.62 1.49 -11.15
CA ILE A 168 7.33 1.78 -11.75
C ILE A 168 7.40 1.39 -13.22
N GLY A 169 6.52 0.49 -13.66
CA GLY A 169 6.38 0.07 -15.06
C GLY A 169 5.01 0.41 -15.60
N THR A 170 4.96 0.96 -16.82
CA THR A 170 3.71 1.43 -17.42
C THR A 170 3.30 0.48 -18.55
N LEU A 171 2.09 -0.07 -18.48
CA LEU A 171 1.52 -0.87 -19.56
C LEU A 171 0.72 -0.01 -20.55
N GLN A 172 -0.11 0.90 -20.04
CA GLN A 172 -0.96 1.77 -20.85
C GLN A 172 -0.98 3.19 -20.29
N GLY A 173 -0.96 4.17 -21.19
CA GLY A 173 -0.93 5.59 -20.85
C GLY A 173 0.49 6.05 -20.52
N ALA A 174 0.62 6.97 -19.56
CA ALA A 174 1.90 7.46 -19.09
C ALA A 174 1.82 7.83 -17.60
N VAL A 175 2.87 7.48 -16.86
CA VAL A 175 3.02 7.80 -15.44
C VAL A 175 4.08 8.88 -15.30
N GLU A 176 3.78 9.96 -14.60
CA GLU A 176 4.80 10.90 -14.15
C GLU A 176 5.38 10.39 -12.85
N VAL A 177 6.69 10.14 -12.84
CA VAL A 177 7.41 9.65 -11.67
C VAL A 177 8.27 10.79 -11.14
N SER A 178 8.15 11.12 -9.85
CA SER A 178 8.89 12.21 -9.24
C SER A 178 9.61 11.80 -7.95
N ALA A 179 10.85 12.26 -7.81
CA ALA A 179 11.66 12.16 -6.60
C ALA A 179 12.78 13.19 -6.63
N GLN A 180 13.21 13.70 -5.47
CA GLN A 180 14.31 14.68 -5.37
C GLN A 180 14.15 15.87 -6.32
N ASP A 181 12.93 16.44 -6.39
CA ASP A 181 12.56 17.56 -7.27
C ASP A 181 12.77 17.32 -8.78
N VAL A 182 12.96 16.06 -9.19
CA VAL A 182 13.08 15.64 -10.59
C VAL A 182 11.89 14.77 -10.96
N SER A 183 11.23 15.12 -12.07
CA SER A 183 10.14 14.34 -12.66
C SER A 183 10.54 13.72 -14.00
N VAL A 184 10.10 12.50 -14.23
CA VAL A 184 10.32 11.74 -15.47
C VAL A 184 9.01 11.13 -15.93
N GLN A 185 8.68 11.31 -17.22
CA GLN A 185 7.52 10.68 -17.83
C GLN A 185 7.84 9.25 -18.27
N VAL A 186 7.13 8.26 -17.74
CA VAL A 186 7.26 6.84 -18.07
C VAL A 186 6.06 6.40 -18.93
N GLY A 187 6.26 6.32 -20.24
CA GLY A 187 5.24 5.88 -21.19
C GLY A 187 5.03 4.36 -21.21
N ALA A 188 3.96 3.92 -21.89
CA ALA A 188 3.68 2.51 -22.13
C ALA A 188 4.89 1.73 -22.68
N GLY A 189 5.16 0.55 -22.11
CA GLY A 189 6.30 -0.30 -22.48
C GLY A 189 7.63 0.10 -21.84
N PHE A 190 7.63 1.09 -20.95
CA PHE A 190 8.83 1.53 -20.22
C PHE A 190 8.64 1.42 -18.71
N ALA A 191 9.77 1.45 -18.00
CA ALA A 191 9.85 1.49 -16.55
C ALA A 191 10.89 2.53 -16.09
N SER A 192 10.76 2.99 -14.85
CA SER A 192 11.75 3.80 -14.16
C SER A 192 12.02 3.25 -12.76
N VAL A 193 13.26 3.35 -12.32
CA VAL A 193 13.72 2.94 -10.99
C VAL A 193 13.90 4.18 -10.13
N LEU A 194 13.39 4.12 -8.91
CA LEU A 194 13.56 5.11 -7.88
C LEU A 194 14.31 4.48 -6.72
N VAL A 195 15.27 5.21 -6.17
CA VAL A 195 16.01 4.81 -4.97
C VAL A 195 15.87 5.92 -3.94
N PRO A 196 15.69 5.62 -2.64
CA PRO A 196 15.48 6.68 -1.65
C PRO A 196 16.62 7.70 -1.68
N GLY A 197 16.26 8.98 -1.65
CA GLY A 197 17.24 10.08 -1.69
C GLY A 197 17.86 10.35 -3.06
N GLN A 198 17.36 9.75 -4.15
CA GLN A 198 17.88 9.95 -5.50
C GLN A 198 16.78 10.29 -6.51
N PRO A 199 17.11 11.02 -7.60
CA PRO A 199 16.16 11.29 -8.66
C PRO A 199 15.78 9.99 -9.40
N PRO A 200 14.61 9.94 -10.05
CA PRO A 200 14.21 8.79 -10.87
C PRO A 200 15.19 8.56 -12.03
N THR A 201 15.39 7.31 -12.42
CA THR A 201 16.15 7.02 -13.63
C THR A 201 15.36 7.46 -14.87
N PRO A 202 16.03 7.80 -15.99
CA PRO A 202 15.36 7.88 -17.28
C PRO A 202 14.57 6.60 -17.59
N PRO A 203 13.49 6.68 -18.39
CA PRO A 203 12.69 5.50 -18.72
C PRO A 203 13.54 4.50 -19.51
N ILE A 204 13.52 3.25 -19.08
CA ILE A 204 14.16 2.12 -19.76
C ILE A 204 13.08 1.13 -20.22
N PRO A 205 13.31 0.36 -21.29
CA PRO A 205 12.33 -0.62 -21.75
C PRO A 205 11.91 -1.57 -20.62
N LEU A 206 10.60 -1.82 -20.52
CA LEU A 206 10.05 -2.78 -19.57
C LEU A 206 10.50 -4.19 -19.97
N ASP A 207 11.05 -4.93 -19.02
CA ASP A 207 11.46 -6.31 -19.24
C ASP A 207 10.27 -7.27 -19.29
N GLN A 208 10.14 -7.96 -20.42
CA GLN A 208 9.13 -8.99 -20.68
C GLN A 208 9.74 -10.40 -20.75
N GLU A 209 11.06 -10.52 -20.85
CA GLU A 209 11.73 -11.83 -20.98
C GLU A 209 11.98 -12.46 -19.61
N LEU A 210 12.11 -11.62 -18.58
CA LEU A 210 12.26 -11.99 -17.18
C LEU A 210 13.44 -12.95 -16.97
N LEU A 211 14.55 -12.68 -17.67
CA LEU A 211 15.70 -13.56 -17.67
C LEU A 211 16.42 -13.56 -16.31
N LEU A 212 16.75 -14.77 -15.87
CA LEU A 212 17.68 -15.05 -14.79
C LEU A 212 18.97 -15.63 -15.37
N GLU A 213 20.07 -14.90 -15.18
CA GLU A 213 21.43 -15.36 -15.52
C GLU A 213 22.14 -15.73 -14.23
N LEU A 214 22.26 -17.02 -13.92
CA LEU A 214 23.11 -17.48 -12.82
C LEU A 214 24.57 -17.46 -13.26
N VAL A 215 25.40 -16.78 -12.48
CA VAL A 215 26.85 -16.63 -12.73
C VAL A 215 27.64 -17.58 -11.84
N ASP A 216 27.20 -17.77 -10.60
CA ASP A 216 27.78 -18.72 -9.66
C ASP A 216 26.63 -19.38 -8.90
N PHE A 217 26.60 -20.71 -8.90
CA PHE A 217 25.61 -21.48 -8.15
C PHE A 217 26.32 -22.71 -7.62
N HIS A 218 26.88 -22.62 -6.41
CA HIS A 218 27.63 -23.74 -5.84
C HIS A 218 27.28 -23.99 -4.38
N ARG A 219 27.55 -25.22 -3.95
CA ARG A 219 27.32 -25.65 -2.58
C ARG A 219 28.63 -25.89 -1.86
N ARG A 220 28.71 -25.41 -0.61
CA ARG A 220 29.72 -25.81 0.36
C ARG A 220 29.03 -26.30 1.61
N ASP A 221 29.25 -27.57 1.94
CA ASP A 221 28.55 -28.29 3.00
C ASP A 221 27.03 -28.26 2.78
N ARG A 222 26.32 -27.44 3.56
CA ARG A 222 24.87 -27.24 3.46
C ARG A 222 24.49 -25.83 3.01
N THR A 223 25.48 -25.03 2.66
CA THR A 223 25.31 -23.63 2.32
C THR A 223 25.42 -23.48 0.82
N LEU A 224 24.39 -22.91 0.22
CA LEU A 224 24.31 -22.58 -1.18
C LEU A 224 24.73 -21.12 -1.36
N TYR A 225 25.69 -20.91 -2.25
CA TYR A 225 26.16 -19.60 -2.67
C TYR A 225 25.63 -19.35 -4.07
N ILE A 226 24.97 -18.21 -4.24
CA ILE A 226 24.24 -17.90 -5.45
C ILE A 226 24.59 -16.48 -5.86
N GLN A 227 25.07 -16.32 -7.08
CA GLN A 227 25.30 -15.05 -7.72
C GLN A 227 24.72 -15.06 -9.12
N GLY A 228 24.24 -13.92 -9.56
CA GLY A 228 23.65 -13.81 -10.87
C GLY A 228 23.21 -12.41 -11.22
N ARG A 229 22.47 -12.33 -12.33
CA ARG A 229 21.93 -11.09 -12.87
C ARG A 229 20.49 -11.28 -13.30
N ILE A 230 19.72 -10.22 -13.11
CA ILE A 230 18.40 -10.01 -13.71
C ILE A 230 18.32 -8.57 -14.22
N ASN A 231 17.27 -8.22 -14.95
CA ASN A 231 17.01 -6.80 -15.23
C ASN A 231 16.75 -6.04 -13.90
N PRO A 232 17.43 -4.89 -13.65
CA PRO A 232 17.29 -4.13 -12.40
C PRO A 232 15.90 -3.57 -12.13
N THR A 233 14.99 -3.57 -13.12
CA THR A 233 13.58 -3.22 -12.95
C THR A 233 12.77 -4.30 -12.23
N ASN A 234 13.26 -5.53 -12.24
CA ASN A 234 12.54 -6.68 -11.71
C ASN A 234 12.89 -6.92 -10.25
N VAL A 235 12.08 -7.75 -9.59
CA VAL A 235 12.41 -8.37 -8.31
C VAL A 235 12.68 -9.84 -8.53
N LEU A 236 13.66 -10.34 -7.78
CA LEU A 236 13.94 -11.77 -7.67
C LEU A 236 13.40 -12.26 -6.33
N LEU A 237 12.63 -13.34 -6.37
CA LEU A 237 12.27 -14.11 -5.20
C LEU A 237 13.00 -15.46 -5.24
N LEU A 238 13.44 -15.92 -4.08
CA LEU A 238 14.05 -17.22 -3.87
C LEU A 238 13.23 -17.95 -2.82
N GLU A 239 12.59 -19.05 -3.21
CA GLU A 239 11.62 -19.76 -2.36
C GLU A 239 10.52 -18.82 -1.79
N GLY A 240 10.12 -17.81 -2.56
CA GLY A 240 9.13 -16.81 -2.17
C GLY A 240 9.67 -15.65 -1.32
N GLU A 241 10.95 -15.65 -0.96
CA GLU A 241 11.60 -14.54 -0.25
C GLU A 241 12.31 -13.60 -1.22
N ALA A 242 12.06 -12.30 -1.12
CA ALA A 242 12.70 -11.31 -1.98
C ALA A 242 14.23 -11.24 -1.72
N ILE A 243 15.00 -11.13 -2.81
CA ILE A 243 16.44 -10.88 -2.78
C ILE A 243 16.69 -9.42 -3.18
N GLU A 244 17.61 -8.77 -2.48
CA GLU A 244 18.08 -7.44 -2.85
C GLU A 244 18.84 -7.46 -4.18
N ILE A 245 18.41 -6.60 -5.11
CA ILE A 245 18.99 -6.48 -6.43
C ILE A 245 19.71 -5.14 -6.56
N GLY A 246 21.02 -5.22 -6.80
CA GLY A 246 21.85 -4.05 -7.05
C GLY A 246 21.42 -3.28 -8.30
N ARG A 247 21.93 -2.05 -8.45
CA ARG A 247 21.58 -1.16 -9.58
C ARG A 247 21.94 -1.72 -10.96
N SER A 248 22.97 -2.55 -11.02
CA SER A 248 23.43 -3.21 -12.25
C SER A 248 22.64 -4.47 -12.60
N GLY A 249 21.63 -4.83 -11.79
CA GLY A 249 20.92 -6.10 -11.87
C GLY A 249 21.65 -7.26 -11.18
N TRP A 250 22.85 -7.03 -10.64
CA TRP A 250 23.63 -8.03 -9.92
C TRP A 250 23.02 -8.35 -8.56
N PHE A 251 23.06 -9.62 -8.18
CA PHE A 251 22.73 -10.08 -6.83
C PHE A 251 23.74 -11.12 -6.34
N SER A 252 23.88 -11.21 -5.03
CA SER A 252 24.67 -12.23 -4.35
C SER A 252 23.95 -12.61 -3.07
N THR A 253 23.67 -13.89 -2.89
CA THR A 253 22.92 -14.36 -1.74
C THR A 253 23.43 -15.72 -1.28
N VAL A 254 23.24 -15.98 0.01
CA VAL A 254 23.65 -17.23 0.65
C VAL A 254 22.43 -17.85 1.33
N ARG A 255 22.20 -19.14 1.12
CA ARG A 255 21.07 -19.86 1.72
C ARG A 255 21.50 -21.17 2.33
N LEU A 256 20.94 -21.49 3.49
CA LEU A 256 21.05 -22.83 4.05
C LEU A 256 20.07 -23.73 3.29
N LEU A 257 20.58 -24.79 2.67
CA LEU A 257 19.75 -25.78 2.00
C LEU A 257 18.88 -26.51 3.04
N PRO A 258 17.54 -26.38 2.96
CA PRO A 258 16.67 -27.14 3.82
C PRO A 258 16.75 -28.63 3.44
N HIS A 259 16.60 -29.51 4.43
CA HIS A 259 16.68 -30.95 4.19
C HIS A 259 15.67 -31.40 3.11
N GLY A 260 16.11 -32.27 2.19
CA GLY A 260 15.24 -32.89 1.19
C GLY A 260 14.91 -32.05 -0.03
N HIS A 261 15.42 -30.81 -0.15
CA HIS A 261 15.24 -30.01 -1.37
C HIS A 261 16.03 -30.62 -2.54
N ARG A 262 15.32 -30.88 -3.64
CA ARG A 262 15.92 -31.37 -4.89
C ARG A 262 16.17 -30.25 -5.89
N THR A 263 15.40 -29.18 -5.75
CA THR A 263 15.44 -27.99 -6.60
C THR A 263 15.34 -26.76 -5.71
N VAL A 264 15.83 -25.65 -6.25
CA VAL A 264 15.66 -24.32 -5.71
C VAL A 264 14.88 -23.51 -6.75
N THR A 265 13.83 -22.82 -6.31
CA THR A 265 12.93 -22.05 -7.15
C THR A 265 13.27 -20.58 -7.05
N PHE A 266 13.61 -19.99 -8.19
CA PHE A 266 13.71 -18.55 -8.37
C PHE A 266 12.50 -18.05 -9.13
N THR A 267 11.92 -16.94 -8.70
CA THR A 267 10.85 -16.26 -9.43
C THR A 267 11.35 -14.87 -9.80
N VAL A 268 11.43 -14.58 -11.08
CA VAL A 268 11.67 -13.22 -11.58
C VAL A 268 10.31 -12.58 -11.84
N ARG A 269 10.07 -11.41 -11.26
CA ARG A 269 8.80 -10.69 -11.41
C ARG A 269 9.04 -9.25 -11.82
N ASN A 270 8.41 -8.81 -12.91
CA ASN A 270 8.46 -7.41 -13.31
C ASN A 270 7.43 -6.55 -12.55
N PRO A 271 7.48 -5.21 -12.66
CA PRO A 271 6.56 -4.32 -11.96
C PRO A 271 5.08 -4.55 -12.28
N LEU A 272 4.76 -5.06 -13.49
CA LEU A 272 3.38 -5.34 -13.90
C LEU A 272 2.81 -6.64 -13.29
N GLY A 273 3.64 -7.40 -12.57
CA GLY A 273 3.25 -8.67 -11.94
C GLY A 273 3.39 -9.89 -12.85
N GLU A 274 4.02 -9.74 -14.01
CA GLU A 274 4.38 -10.89 -14.85
C GLU A 274 5.52 -11.64 -14.19
N VAL A 275 5.44 -12.97 -14.20
CA VAL A 275 6.36 -13.85 -13.48
C VAL A 275 6.98 -14.89 -14.40
N ARG A 276 8.22 -15.25 -14.10
CA ARG A 276 8.89 -16.43 -14.67
C ARG A 276 9.60 -17.19 -13.57
N ASP A 277 9.24 -18.45 -13.45
CA ASP A 277 9.84 -19.36 -12.47
C ASP A 277 10.97 -20.19 -13.09
N TYR A 278 12.04 -20.33 -12.33
CA TYR A 278 13.23 -21.11 -12.66
C TYR A 278 13.48 -22.13 -11.56
N SER A 279 13.27 -23.40 -11.87
CA SER A 279 13.56 -24.51 -10.96
C SER A 279 14.94 -25.08 -11.26
N VAL A 280 15.92 -24.71 -10.43
CA VAL A 280 17.31 -25.12 -10.61
C VAL A 280 17.59 -26.35 -9.73
N PRO A 281 18.03 -27.48 -10.30
CA PRO A 281 18.36 -28.65 -9.49
C PRO A 281 19.55 -28.40 -8.57
N VAL A 282 19.44 -28.83 -7.31
CA VAL A 282 20.50 -28.63 -6.31
C VAL A 282 21.79 -29.36 -6.71
N TRP A 283 21.71 -30.48 -7.44
CA TRP A 283 22.90 -31.21 -7.90
C TRP A 283 23.75 -30.41 -8.88
N GLN A 284 23.18 -29.41 -9.56
CA GLN A 284 23.94 -28.51 -10.42
C GLN A 284 24.95 -27.68 -9.60
N ALA A 285 24.63 -27.43 -8.32
CA ALA A 285 25.52 -26.72 -7.40
C ALA A 285 26.77 -27.52 -6.98
N ASP A 286 26.79 -28.82 -7.26
CA ASP A 286 27.95 -29.67 -7.00
C ASP A 286 28.89 -29.75 -8.22
N ILE A 287 28.45 -29.28 -9.40
CA ILE A 287 29.19 -29.36 -10.67
C ILE A 287 30.03 -28.12 -10.96
N ASP A 288 29.59 -26.92 -10.51
CA ASP A 288 30.27 -25.64 -10.77
C ASP A 288 31.61 -25.45 -10.01
N ARG A 289 32.32 -26.55 -9.75
CA ARG A 289 33.62 -26.61 -9.05
C ARG A 289 34.80 -27.09 -9.90
N ASP A 290 34.56 -27.54 -11.14
CA ASP A 290 35.59 -27.98 -12.08
C ASP A 290 35.84 -26.93 -13.18
#